data_AF-A0A9R0I243-F1
#
_entry.id   AF-A0A9R0I243-F1
#
_cell.length_a   1.000
_cell.length_b   1.000
_cell.length_c   1.000
_cell.angle_alpha   90.00
_cell.angle_beta   90.00
_cell.angle_gamma   90.00
#
_symmetry.space_group_name_H-M   'P 1'
#
loop_
_entity.id
_entity.type
_entity.pdbx_description
1 polymer ?
#
loop_
_entity_poly.entity_id
_entity_poly.type
_entity_poly.pdbx_seq_one_letter_code
_entity_poly.pdbx_strand_id
1 'polypeptide(L)'
;MNQNDVVQGDNLTLSEVITGKQAPDPAHEYGTVSPPPSSPDQSYRNEDEVPQPNVEIELKTAPGDWRFPVQNQTRHCYTRYLEYHRCIKEKGKDDPACEKFARYYRSLCPLEWIQRWNEQVEQGTFPGPI
;
A
#
# COMPACT_ATOMS: atom_id res chain seq x y z
N MET A 1 -44.58 9.46 19.35
CA MET A 1 -43.72 9.08 18.20
C MET A 1 -43.72 10.28 17.27
N ASN A 2 -42.65 11.07 17.26
CA ASN A 2 -42.60 12.29 16.46
C ASN A 2 -41.93 11.97 15.13
N GLN A 3 -42.71 12.10 14.05
CA GLN A 3 -42.25 12.30 12.69
C GLN A 3 -41.22 13.44 12.71
N ASN A 4 -39.94 13.16 12.47
CA ASN A 4 -38.93 14.09 11.93
C ASN A 4 -37.57 13.37 11.88
N ASP A 5 -37.43 12.41 10.97
CA ASP A 5 -36.12 11.98 10.48
C ASP A 5 -36.07 12.34 8.99
N VAL A 6 -35.60 13.57 8.72
CA VAL A 6 -35.26 14.03 7.38
C VAL A 6 -33.93 13.36 7.01
N VAL A 7 -33.99 12.25 6.28
CA VAL A 7 -32.84 11.73 5.55
C VAL A 7 -32.81 12.46 4.22
N GLN A 8 -31.90 13.43 4.15
CA GLN A 8 -31.58 14.22 2.99
C GLN A 8 -31.13 13.30 1.84
N GLY A 9 -31.99 13.08 0.83
CA GLY A 9 -31.64 12.22 -0.30
C GLY A 9 -32.66 12.16 -1.43
N ASP A 10 -33.94 11.95 -1.16
CA ASP A 10 -34.84 11.48 -2.22
C ASP A 10 -36.13 12.33 -2.28
N ASN A 11 -36.16 13.33 -3.17
CA ASN A 11 -37.39 14.08 -3.45
C ASN A 11 -38.27 13.31 -4.44
N LEU A 12 -38.64 12.07 -4.08
CA LEU A 12 -39.48 11.17 -4.87
C LEU A 12 -40.67 10.68 -4.03
N THR A 13 -41.86 10.69 -4.61
CA THR A 13 -43.03 10.06 -3.99
C THR A 13 -42.98 8.54 -4.13
N LEU A 14 -43.60 7.80 -3.20
CA LEU A 14 -43.64 6.33 -3.22
C LEU A 14 -44.16 5.76 -4.55
N SER A 15 -45.12 6.44 -5.18
CA SER A 15 -45.64 6.12 -6.51
C SER A 15 -44.62 6.25 -7.64
N GLU A 16 -43.68 7.18 -7.53
CA GLU A 16 -42.63 7.42 -8.52
C GLU A 16 -41.50 6.39 -8.44
N VAL A 17 -41.19 5.93 -7.23
CA VAL A 17 -40.25 4.82 -6.99
C VAL A 17 -40.79 3.51 -7.59
N ILE A 18 -42.09 3.22 -7.41
CA ILE A 18 -42.73 2.01 -7.96
C ILE A 18 -42.72 1.99 -9.50
N THR A 19 -42.70 3.17 -10.13
CA THR A 19 -42.64 3.33 -11.60
C THR A 19 -41.19 3.31 -12.13
N GLY A 20 -40.18 3.20 -11.25
CA GLY A 20 -38.77 3.12 -11.63
C GLY A 20 -38.16 4.46 -12.07
N LYS A 21 -38.69 5.59 -11.59
CA LYS A 21 -38.12 6.91 -11.89
C LYS A 21 -36.90 7.19 -10.99
N GLN A 22 -35.80 7.61 -11.60
CA GLN A 22 -34.59 8.05 -10.90
C GLN A 22 -34.71 9.54 -10.55
N ALA A 23 -34.26 9.94 -9.36
CA ALA A 23 -34.14 11.36 -9.00
C ALA A 23 -33.10 12.04 -9.91
N PRO A 24 -33.30 13.31 -10.29
CA PRO A 24 -32.30 14.06 -11.03
C PRO A 24 -31.01 14.19 -10.21
N ASP A 25 -29.86 13.94 -10.84
CA ASP A 25 -28.56 14.16 -10.20
C ASP A 25 -28.45 15.63 -9.75
N PRO A 26 -28.00 15.90 -8.51
CA PRO A 26 -27.73 17.26 -8.08
C PRO A 26 -26.66 17.87 -8.98
N ALA A 27 -26.86 19.12 -9.39
CA ALA A 27 -25.86 19.83 -10.17
C ALA A 27 -24.54 19.90 -9.39
N HIS A 28 -23.49 19.29 -9.93
CA HIS A 28 -22.15 19.40 -9.36
C HIS A 28 -21.57 20.78 -9.70
N GLU A 29 -21.68 21.71 -8.77
CA GLU A 29 -21.00 23.00 -8.85
C GLU A 29 -19.49 22.75 -8.67
N TYR A 30 -18.70 22.99 -9.72
CA TYR A 30 -17.25 22.90 -9.61
C TYR A 30 -16.76 24.06 -8.74
N GLY A 31 -16.14 23.75 -7.61
CA GLY A 31 -15.51 24.76 -6.77
C GLY A 31 -14.43 25.50 -7.56
N THR A 32 -14.47 26.84 -7.55
CA THR A 32 -13.34 27.65 -8.01
C THR A 32 -12.17 27.42 -7.06
N VAL A 33 -11.06 26.86 -7.57
CA VAL A 33 -9.80 26.82 -6.81
C VAL A 33 -9.19 28.23 -6.86
N SER A 34 -8.96 28.84 -5.71
CA SER A 34 -8.25 30.12 -5.65
C SER A 34 -6.82 29.94 -6.16
N PRO A 35 -6.27 30.89 -6.93
CA PRO A 35 -4.84 30.87 -7.22
C PRO A 35 -4.04 30.99 -5.91
N PRO A 36 -2.87 30.34 -5.81
CA PRO A 36 -2.01 30.46 -4.64
C PRO A 36 -1.57 31.92 -4.45
N PRO A 37 -1.40 32.40 -3.20
CA PRO A 37 -0.91 33.75 -2.98
C PRO A 37 0.49 33.88 -3.57
N SER A 38 0.70 34.94 -4.36
CA SER A 38 2.03 35.36 -4.81
C SER A 38 2.87 35.70 -3.58
N SER A 39 3.85 34.85 -3.26
CA SER A 39 4.77 35.06 -2.14
C SER A 39 5.50 36.39 -2.28
N PRO A 40 5.60 37.20 -1.21
CA PRO A 40 6.47 38.37 -1.19
C PRO A 40 7.93 37.93 -1.05
N ASP A 41 8.80 38.61 -1.80
CA ASP A 41 10.26 38.50 -1.76
C ASP A 41 10.78 38.31 -0.33
N GLN A 42 11.42 37.17 -0.09
CA GLN A 42 12.32 37.01 1.04
C GLN A 42 13.59 36.30 0.57
N SER A 43 14.63 37.10 0.45
CA SER A 43 16.01 36.64 0.42
C SER A 43 16.38 36.00 1.76
N TYR A 44 16.07 34.73 1.95
CA TYR A 44 16.73 33.88 2.94
C TYR A 44 17.85 33.13 2.24
N ARG A 45 19.08 33.60 2.47
CA ARG A 45 20.29 32.88 2.10
C ARG A 45 20.41 31.68 3.04
N ASN A 46 20.05 30.50 2.56
CA ASN A 46 20.28 29.25 3.29
C ASN A 46 21.75 28.86 3.09
N GLU A 47 22.60 29.09 4.10
CA GLU A 47 24.03 28.73 4.05
C GLU A 47 24.30 27.27 4.50
N ASP A 48 23.24 26.47 4.67
CA ASP A 48 23.29 25.06 5.10
C ASP A 48 22.55 24.11 4.13
N GLU A 49 22.57 24.39 2.83
CA GLU A 49 22.09 23.43 1.82
C GLU A 49 23.09 22.28 1.68
N VAL A 50 22.90 21.22 2.50
CA VAL A 50 23.49 19.92 2.23
C VAL A 50 23.02 19.53 0.82
N PRO A 51 23.94 19.28 -0.14
CA PRO A 51 23.55 18.88 -1.48
C PRO A 51 22.72 17.61 -1.34
N GLN A 52 21.42 17.70 -1.61
CA GLN A 52 20.57 16.53 -1.74
C GLN A 52 21.15 15.78 -2.95
N PRO A 53 21.82 14.62 -2.77
CA PRO A 53 22.17 13.83 -3.93
C PRO A 53 20.87 13.58 -4.68
N ASN A 54 20.82 13.83 -5.98
CA ASN A 54 19.72 13.30 -6.76
C ASN A 54 19.85 11.78 -6.61
N VAL A 55 19.00 11.21 -5.76
CA VAL A 55 18.83 9.78 -5.64
C VAL A 55 17.59 9.54 -6.44
N GLU A 56 17.76 9.15 -7.69
CA GLU A 56 16.65 8.71 -8.52
C GLU A 56 16.03 7.47 -7.85
N ILE A 57 14.89 7.67 -7.18
CA ILE A 57 14.19 6.61 -6.45
C ILE A 57 13.52 5.71 -7.48
N GLU A 58 14.17 4.61 -7.82
CA GLU A 58 13.58 3.63 -8.71
C GLU A 58 12.47 2.84 -7.98
N LEU A 59 11.22 3.15 -8.30
CA LEU A 59 10.03 2.51 -7.76
C LEU A 59 9.87 1.08 -8.32
N LYS A 60 10.62 0.13 -7.74
CA LYS A 60 10.52 -1.30 -8.05
C LYS A 60 9.88 -2.08 -6.91
N THR A 61 8.99 -2.99 -7.27
CA THR A 61 8.38 -3.96 -6.34
C THR A 61 8.62 -5.40 -6.83
N ALA A 62 8.21 -6.38 -6.03
CA ALA A 62 8.30 -7.79 -6.42
C ALA A 62 7.51 -8.06 -7.72
N PRO A 63 8.07 -8.83 -8.67
CA PRO A 63 7.37 -9.21 -9.88
C PRO A 63 6.23 -10.18 -9.56
N GLY A 64 5.15 -10.11 -10.32
CA GLY A 64 4.05 -11.07 -10.24
C GLY A 64 4.51 -12.49 -10.60
N ASP A 65 4.20 -13.46 -9.75
CA ASP A 65 4.56 -14.86 -9.94
C ASP A 65 3.33 -15.65 -10.41
N TRP A 66 3.39 -16.19 -11.63
CA TRP A 66 2.31 -16.96 -12.23
C TRP A 66 1.99 -18.25 -11.49
N ARG A 67 2.89 -18.72 -10.60
CA ARG A 67 2.61 -19.86 -9.69
C ARG A 67 1.54 -19.53 -8.65
N PHE A 68 1.30 -18.24 -8.40
CA PHE A 68 0.32 -17.75 -7.42
C PHE A 68 -0.68 -16.78 -8.08
N PRO A 69 -1.55 -17.26 -8.98
CA PRO A 69 -2.47 -16.40 -9.75
C PRO A 69 -3.68 -15.91 -8.94
N VAL A 70 -3.86 -16.40 -7.72
CA VAL A 70 -5.01 -16.09 -6.87
C VAL A 70 -4.80 -14.80 -6.09
N GLN A 71 -5.89 -14.17 -5.65
CA GLN A 71 -5.83 -12.92 -4.85
C GLN A 71 -5.14 -13.10 -3.49
N ASN A 72 -5.21 -14.29 -2.90
CA ASN A 72 -4.56 -14.56 -1.61
C ASN A 72 -3.04 -14.78 -1.77
N GLN A 73 -2.26 -13.75 -1.43
CA GLN A 73 -0.80 -13.76 -1.54
C GLN A 73 -0.06 -14.39 -0.34
N THR A 74 -0.79 -14.97 0.63
CA THR A 74 -0.20 -15.61 1.83
C THR A 74 0.85 -16.66 1.47
N ARG A 75 0.53 -17.55 0.52
CA ARG A 75 1.47 -18.58 0.06
C ARG A 75 2.65 -17.99 -0.69
N HIS A 76 2.42 -16.93 -1.46
CA HIS A 76 3.48 -16.24 -2.20
C HIS A 76 4.51 -15.61 -1.25
N CYS A 77 4.03 -14.87 -0.25
CA CYS A 77 4.85 -14.31 0.83
C CYS A 77 5.66 -15.42 1.54
N TYR A 78 5.00 -16.48 2.00
CA TYR A 78 5.65 -17.56 2.73
C TYR A 78 6.74 -18.25 1.90
N THR A 79 6.49 -18.54 0.63
CA THR A 79 7.49 -19.14 -0.26
C THR A 79 8.71 -18.23 -0.45
N ARG A 80 8.52 -16.92 -0.62
CA ARG A 80 9.65 -15.97 -0.76
C ARG A 80 10.48 -15.86 0.52
N TYR A 81 9.86 -15.93 1.69
CA TYR A 81 10.56 -15.97 2.97
C TYR A 81 11.45 -17.22 3.09
N LEU A 82 10.91 -18.40 2.75
CA LEU A 82 11.69 -19.65 2.76
C LEU A 82 12.85 -19.63 1.75
N GLU A 83 12.62 -19.12 0.54
CA GLU A 83 13.66 -19.00 -0.49
C GLU A 83 14.84 -18.12 -0.02
N TYR A 84 14.55 -17.04 0.70
CA TYR A 84 15.59 -16.19 1.29
C TYR A 84 16.41 -16.91 2.36
N HIS A 85 15.76 -17.57 3.31
CA HIS A 85 16.48 -18.27 4.39
C HIS A 85 17.28 -19.48 3.87
N ARG A 86 16.75 -20.20 2.88
CA ARG A 86 17.50 -21.26 2.19
C ARG A 86 18.73 -20.69 1.47
N CYS A 87 18.57 -19.56 0.77
CA CYS A 87 19.67 -18.90 0.08
C CYS A 87 20.78 -18.50 1.06
N ILE A 88 20.44 -17.93 2.21
CA ILE A 88 21.41 -17.58 3.26
C ILE A 88 22.14 -18.81 3.78
N LYS A 89 21.43 -19.92 3.98
CA LYS A 89 22.00 -21.16 4.50
C LYS A 89 22.99 -21.80 3.53
N GLU A 90 22.72 -21.73 2.22
CA GLU A 90 23.56 -22.33 1.18
C GLU A 90 24.73 -21.42 0.75
N LYS A 91 24.47 -20.11 0.59
CA LYS A 91 25.39 -19.16 -0.06
C LYS A 91 26.00 -18.13 0.89
N GLY A 92 25.43 -17.94 2.08
CA GLY A 92 25.80 -16.88 3.01
C GLY A 92 24.99 -15.59 2.83
N LYS A 93 25.11 -14.67 3.79
CA LYS A 93 24.30 -13.43 3.85
C LYS A 93 24.64 -12.41 2.75
N ASP A 94 25.83 -12.49 2.17
CA ASP A 94 26.39 -11.45 1.29
C ASP A 94 26.25 -11.74 -0.22
N ASP A 95 25.56 -12.83 -0.61
CA ASP A 95 25.32 -13.11 -2.03
C ASP A 95 24.22 -12.19 -2.57
N PRO A 96 24.46 -11.42 -3.66
CA PRO A 96 23.46 -10.54 -4.27
C PRO A 96 22.24 -11.31 -4.79
N ALA A 97 22.36 -12.62 -5.04
CA ALA A 97 21.25 -13.49 -5.36
C ALA A 97 20.29 -13.69 -4.17
N CYS A 98 20.74 -13.55 -2.92
CA CYS A 98 19.87 -13.61 -1.75
C CYS A 98 19.20 -12.25 -1.48
N GLU A 99 19.87 -11.15 -1.82
CA GLU A 99 19.32 -9.79 -1.67
C GLU A 99 18.05 -9.58 -2.51
N LYS A 100 17.96 -10.18 -3.71
CA LYS A 100 16.72 -10.13 -4.52
C LYS A 100 15.53 -10.73 -3.78
N PHE A 101 15.73 -11.86 -3.10
CA PHE A 101 14.68 -12.51 -2.31
C PHE A 101 14.35 -11.69 -1.07
N ALA A 102 15.35 -11.01 -0.50
CA ALA A 102 15.15 -10.08 0.60
C ALA A 102 14.21 -8.93 0.25
N ARG A 103 14.38 -8.35 -0.94
CA ARG A 103 13.49 -7.30 -1.45
C ARG A 103 12.07 -7.83 -1.69
N TYR A 104 11.94 -9.05 -2.20
CA TYR A 104 10.64 -9.63 -2.52
C TYR A 104 9.82 -9.99 -1.27
N TYR A 105 10.37 -10.67 -0.27
CA TYR A 105 9.56 -11.01 0.90
C TYR A 105 9.18 -9.76 1.72
N ARG A 106 10.05 -8.73 1.76
CA ARG A 106 9.76 -7.46 2.46
C ARG A 106 8.64 -6.65 1.80
N SER A 107 8.44 -6.79 0.49
CA SER A 107 7.36 -6.09 -0.23
C SER A 107 6.03 -6.86 -0.23
N LEU A 108 6.08 -8.19 -0.07
CA LEU A 108 4.90 -9.05 -0.13
C LEU A 108 4.30 -9.38 1.24
N CYS A 109 5.16 -9.56 2.26
CA CYS A 109 4.74 -10.03 3.56
C CYS A 109 4.40 -8.88 4.51
N PRO A 110 3.34 -9.01 5.33
CA PRO A 110 3.12 -8.15 6.48
C PRO A 110 4.33 -8.19 7.43
N LEU A 111 4.72 -7.03 7.96
CA LEU A 111 5.88 -6.93 8.85
C LEU A 111 5.74 -7.77 10.12
N GLU A 112 4.53 -7.83 10.69
CA GLU A 112 4.21 -8.65 11.86
C GLU A 112 4.52 -10.14 11.64
N TRP A 113 4.22 -10.66 10.44
CA TRP A 113 4.47 -12.07 10.11
C TRP A 113 5.97 -12.35 10.03
N ILE A 114 6.72 -11.46 9.39
CA ILE A 114 8.18 -11.58 9.28
C ILE A 114 8.81 -11.58 10.68
N GLN A 115 8.41 -10.66 11.56
CA GLN A 115 8.95 -10.57 12.91
C GLN A 115 8.72 -11.86 13.69
N ARG A 116 7.48 -12.35 13.71
CA ARG A 116 7.14 -13.60 14.39
C ARG A 116 7.89 -14.81 13.82
N TRP A 117 8.05 -14.90 12.50
CA TRP A 117 8.84 -15.98 11.91
C TRP A 117 10.31 -15.86 12.25
N ASN A 118 10.89 -14.65 12.26
CA ASN A 118 12.29 -14.45 12.65
C ASN A 118 12.54 -14.91 14.09
N GLU A 119 11.65 -14.59 15.02
CA GLU A 119 11.73 -15.08 16.40
C GLU A 119 11.69 -16.62 16.46
N GLN A 120 10.78 -17.26 15.69
CA GLN A 120 10.70 -18.71 15.61
C GLN A 120 11.95 -19.35 14.99
N VAL A 121 12.59 -18.68 14.03
CA VAL A 121 13.83 -19.13 13.42
C VAL A 121 14.99 -19.02 14.41
N GLU A 122 15.08 -17.93 15.16
CA GLU A 122 16.09 -17.72 16.21
C GLU A 122 15.92 -18.71 17.37
N GLN A 123 14.67 -19.03 17.73
CA GLN A 123 14.34 -20.03 18.75
C GLN A 123 14.45 -21.49 18.26
N GLY A 124 14.59 -21.71 16.94
CA GLY A 124 14.65 -23.04 16.35
C GLY A 124 13.30 -23.79 16.33
N THR A 125 12.18 -23.10 16.56
CA THR A 125 10.83 -23.70 16.60
C THR A 125 10.05 -23.51 15.30
N PHE A 126 10.70 -23.04 14.23
CA PHE A 126 10.04 -22.78 12.97
C PHE A 126 9.59 -24.08 12.27
N PRO A 127 8.30 -24.24 11.92
CA PRO A 127 7.76 -25.50 11.39
C PRO A 127 8.05 -25.73 9.88
N GLY A 128 8.68 -24.76 9.20
CA GLY A 128 8.93 -24.83 7.76
C GLY A 128 10.36 -25.26 7.40
N PRO A 129 10.58 -25.69 6.13
CA PRO A 129 11.89 -26.13 5.68
C PRO A 129 12.82 -24.94 5.37
N ILE A 130 13.69 -24.61 6.32
CA ILE A 130 14.76 -23.58 6.21
C ILE A 130 16.16 -24.18 6.25
#